data_AF-A0A1C3HP30-F1
#
_entry.id   AF-A0A1C3HP30-F1
#
_cell.length_a   1.000
_cell.length_b   1.000
_cell.length_c   1.000
_cell.angle_alpha   90.00
_cell.angle_beta   90.00
_cell.angle_gamma   90.00
#
_symmetry.space_group_name_H-M   'P 1'
#
loop_
_entity.id
_entity.type
_entity.pdbx_description
1 polymer ?
#
loop_
_entity_poly.entity_id
_entity_poly.type
_entity_poly.pdbx_seq_one_letter_code
_entity_poly.pdbx_strand_id
1 'polypeptide(L)'
;MKKQTLYYTALLPLIAATLLASAWWSLHDNRALILRDQPLLQLSEAQKQVIRDLKGDITLEAYVRNNPRQRRGFADLVAPYKQLQPRLHLEFINPDSDPLRVQERDITREGQLYLTDGSHGERIDIASPQSLASALLNLGETTDSQILHLQGHGERAWRQDSSGNWRAAYERIQNAKTSLGDQDQNRTRDIPRSVNLLVIADPETIPQDHGSALQTYLARGGNLLYTTDTRHPYLPPWLASLTGLKLVEGSIVDPGAKTYGLNDPQMLIIDTLGDDRVSDGISQAPLLPTAIAIAADPEHPPTSDWTRTALLWTNNQSWAEHTPDAAALLPDTNEAKGPLALGWLLERQYQDKVQRIIILGDSDIFQDNYLNIGGNSTLVQNLFARLLPDKAHGNIAPPELKDQYLTLPEAEQLPLALTLIVALPLMPPVVGLLLAWRRKRKYG
;
A
#
# COMPACT_ATOMS: atom_id res chain seq x y z
N MET A 1 0.22 -52.25 -51.58
CA MET A 1 0.99 -50.98 -51.64
C MET A 1 0.20 -49.79 -52.20
N LYS A 2 -0.68 -49.90 -53.21
CA LYS A 2 -1.42 -48.75 -53.78
C LYS A 2 -2.43 -48.02 -52.84
N LYS A 3 -2.99 -48.69 -51.82
CA LYS A 3 -3.93 -48.06 -50.87
C LYS A 3 -3.26 -47.16 -49.82
N GLN A 4 -1.99 -47.39 -49.48
CA GLN A 4 -1.28 -46.59 -48.47
C GLN A 4 -0.86 -45.23 -49.03
N THR A 5 -0.45 -45.15 -50.30
CA THR A 5 -0.05 -43.90 -50.96
C THR A 5 -1.22 -42.93 -51.16
N LEU A 6 -2.44 -43.44 -51.34
CA LEU A 6 -3.66 -42.63 -51.45
C LEU A 6 -4.05 -41.98 -50.11
N TYR A 7 -3.78 -42.66 -48.99
CA TYR A 7 -4.04 -42.11 -47.66
C TYR A 7 -3.10 -40.96 -47.32
N TYR A 8 -1.79 -41.09 -47.59
CA TYR A 8 -0.82 -40.01 -47.31
C TYR A 8 -1.02 -38.77 -48.20
N THR A 9 -1.45 -38.97 -49.45
CA THR A 9 -1.70 -37.86 -50.40
C THR A 9 -2.97 -37.06 -50.08
N ALA A 10 -3.98 -37.68 -49.45
CA ALA A 10 -5.17 -36.98 -48.96
C ALA A 10 -5.00 -36.40 -47.55
N LEU A 11 -4.16 -37.00 -46.71
CA LEU A 11 -3.95 -36.56 -45.32
C LEU A 11 -3.12 -35.27 -45.23
N LEU A 12 -2.07 -35.14 -46.05
CA LEU A 12 -1.22 -33.95 -46.08
C LEU A 12 -1.97 -32.63 -46.36
N PRO A 13 -2.82 -32.51 -47.39
CA PRO A 13 -3.59 -31.28 -47.62
C PRO A 13 -4.63 -31.03 -46.53
N LEU A 14 -5.19 -32.08 -45.91
CA LEU A 14 -6.12 -31.94 -44.79
C LEU A 14 -5.40 -31.36 -43.56
N ILE A 15 -4.19 -31.85 -43.25
CA ILE A 15 -3.34 -31.33 -42.16
C ILE A 15 -2.93 -29.89 -42.45
N ALA A 16 -2.52 -29.58 -43.68
CA ALA A 16 -2.17 -28.22 -44.08
C ALA A 16 -3.38 -27.26 -43.96
N ALA A 17 -4.56 -27.68 -44.40
CA ALA A 17 -5.78 -26.89 -44.29
C ALA A 17 -6.20 -26.66 -42.83
N THR A 18 -6.08 -27.68 -41.97
CA THR A 18 -6.35 -27.52 -40.53
C THR A 18 -5.32 -26.62 -39.84
N LEU A 19 -4.03 -26.72 -40.18
CA LEU A 19 -3.01 -25.82 -39.64
C LEU A 19 -3.25 -24.37 -40.08
N LEU A 20 -3.62 -24.14 -41.34
CA LEU A 20 -3.94 -22.80 -41.85
C LEU A 20 -5.21 -22.24 -41.21
N ALA A 21 -6.27 -23.05 -41.08
CA ALA A 21 -7.49 -22.65 -40.40
C ALA A 21 -7.23 -22.35 -38.91
N SER A 22 -6.41 -23.16 -38.23
CA SER A 22 -6.04 -22.94 -36.83
C SER A 22 -5.17 -21.69 -36.66
N ALA A 23 -4.23 -21.44 -37.58
CA ALA A 23 -3.42 -20.23 -37.57
C ALA A 23 -4.27 -18.98 -37.85
N TRP A 24 -5.19 -19.06 -38.81
CA TRP A 24 -6.11 -17.96 -39.12
C TRP A 24 -7.04 -17.66 -37.94
N TRP A 25 -7.63 -18.70 -37.33
CA TRP A 25 -8.46 -18.59 -36.13
C TRP A 25 -7.65 -18.01 -34.96
N SER A 26 -6.43 -18.51 -34.71
CA SER A 26 -5.53 -18.01 -33.65
C SER A 26 -5.14 -16.53 -33.85
N LEU A 27 -5.05 -16.07 -35.09
CA LEU A 27 -4.72 -14.68 -35.41
C LEU A 27 -5.92 -13.73 -35.37
N HIS A 28 -7.15 -14.23 -35.54
CA HIS A 28 -8.36 -13.40 -35.68
C HIS A 28 -9.38 -13.55 -34.54
N ASP A 29 -9.37 -14.67 -33.81
CA ASP A 29 -10.24 -14.88 -32.66
C ASP A 29 -9.54 -14.46 -31.38
N ASN A 30 -9.97 -13.32 -30.84
CA ASN A 30 -9.46 -12.76 -29.59
C ASN A 30 -10.33 -13.17 -28.38
N ARG A 31 -11.17 -14.19 -28.51
CA ARG A 31 -11.98 -14.70 -27.40
C ARG A 31 -11.08 -15.44 -26.41
N ALA A 32 -10.71 -14.76 -25.33
CA ALA A 32 -10.10 -15.38 -24.17
C ALA A 32 -11.19 -15.70 -23.14
N LEU A 33 -11.28 -16.96 -22.71
CA LEU A 33 -12.01 -17.34 -21.50
C LEU A 33 -11.09 -17.04 -20.32
N ILE A 34 -11.32 -15.91 -19.67
CA ILE A 34 -10.64 -15.58 -18.41
C ILE A 34 -11.40 -16.28 -17.29
N LEU A 35 -10.92 -17.46 -16.88
CA LEU A 35 -11.37 -18.14 -15.68
C LEU A 35 -10.67 -17.50 -14.47
N ARG A 36 -11.27 -16.45 -13.91
CA ARG A 36 -10.80 -15.80 -12.68
C ARG A 36 -11.96 -15.54 -11.74
N ASP A 37 -11.75 -15.88 -10.47
CA ASP A 37 -12.70 -15.60 -9.38
C ASP A 37 -12.67 -14.13 -8.94
N GLN A 38 -11.61 -13.37 -9.28
CA GLN A 38 -11.48 -11.96 -8.91
C GLN A 38 -11.01 -11.07 -10.07
N PRO A 39 -11.47 -9.81 -10.14
CA PRO A 39 -10.96 -8.83 -11.09
C PRO A 39 -9.48 -8.53 -10.78
N LEU A 40 -8.72 -8.16 -11.82
CA LEU A 40 -7.30 -7.75 -11.73
C LEU A 40 -7.04 -6.54 -10.81
N LEU A 41 -8.11 -5.83 -10.45
CA LEU A 41 -8.07 -4.58 -9.71
C LEU A 41 -9.38 -4.43 -8.93
N GLN A 42 -9.30 -4.19 -7.62
CA GLN A 42 -10.45 -3.85 -6.80
C GLN A 42 -10.38 -2.36 -6.46
N LEU A 43 -11.17 -1.56 -7.18
CA LEU A 43 -11.40 -0.16 -6.81
C LEU A 43 -12.67 -0.07 -5.97
N SER A 44 -12.62 0.71 -4.89
CA SER A 44 -13.80 1.13 -4.16
C SER A 44 -14.74 1.94 -5.05
N GLU A 45 -16.04 2.00 -4.73
CA GLU A 45 -16.97 2.83 -5.50
C GLU A 45 -16.59 4.32 -5.48
N ALA A 46 -15.99 4.79 -4.38
CA ALA A 46 -15.46 6.15 -4.29
C ALA A 46 -14.33 6.39 -5.31
N GLN A 47 -13.35 5.49 -5.41
CA GLN A 47 -12.27 5.60 -6.39
C GLN A 47 -12.78 5.52 -7.83
N LYS A 48 -13.73 4.61 -8.11
CA LYS A 48 -14.37 4.54 -9.43
C LYS A 48 -15.06 5.85 -9.79
N GLN A 49 -15.72 6.49 -8.83
CA GLN A 49 -16.41 7.75 -9.04
C GLN A 49 -15.44 8.89 -9.37
N VAL A 50 -14.30 8.99 -8.67
CA VAL A 50 -13.24 9.96 -8.98
C VAL A 50 -12.77 9.80 -10.43
N ILE A 51 -12.50 8.57 -10.87
CA ILE A 51 -12.05 8.28 -12.24
C ILE A 51 -13.12 8.67 -13.28
N ARG A 52 -14.41 8.42 -12.99
CA ARG A 52 -15.53 8.85 -13.87
C ARG A 52 -15.63 10.37 -13.98
N ASP A 53 -15.40 11.06 -12.87
CA ASP A 53 -15.57 12.52 -12.75
C ASP A 53 -14.40 13.35 -13.29
N LEU A 54 -13.29 12.69 -13.69
CA LEU A 54 -12.16 13.35 -14.36
C LEU A 54 -12.65 14.19 -15.55
N LYS A 55 -12.18 15.43 -15.65
CA LYS A 55 -12.59 16.37 -16.69
C LYS A 55 -11.46 16.54 -17.72
N GLY A 56 -11.83 16.90 -18.94
CA GLY A 56 -10.90 17.06 -20.06
C GLY A 56 -10.68 15.77 -20.86
N ASP A 57 -9.83 15.89 -21.88
CA ASP A 57 -9.38 14.76 -22.69
C ASP A 57 -8.13 14.18 -22.06
N ILE A 58 -8.24 12.93 -21.59
CA ILE A 58 -7.17 12.28 -20.85
C ILE A 58 -6.39 11.41 -21.82
N THR A 59 -5.10 11.66 -21.96
CA THR A 59 -4.24 10.88 -22.85
C THR A 59 -3.24 10.08 -22.02
N LEU A 60 -3.20 8.78 -22.27
CA LEU A 60 -2.15 7.89 -21.81
C LEU A 60 -1.22 7.60 -22.98
N GLU A 61 -0.03 8.15 -22.93
CA GLU A 61 1.03 7.98 -23.91
C GLU A 61 1.86 6.75 -23.52
N ALA A 62 1.86 5.72 -24.36
CA ALA A 62 2.63 4.50 -24.18
C ALA A 62 3.88 4.54 -25.06
N TYR A 63 5.06 4.64 -24.44
CA TYR A 63 6.34 4.75 -25.11
C TYR A 63 6.87 3.37 -25.47
N VAL A 64 6.57 2.94 -26.69
CA VAL A 64 6.87 1.59 -27.18
C VAL A 64 7.17 1.60 -28.67
N ARG A 65 8.18 0.83 -29.10
CA ARG A 65 8.45 0.63 -30.53
C ARG A 65 7.29 -0.09 -31.21
N ASN A 66 7.42 -0.35 -32.51
CA ASN A 66 6.44 -1.11 -33.30
C ASN A 66 6.41 -2.62 -32.93
N ASN A 67 6.19 -2.95 -31.66
CA ASN A 67 6.03 -4.30 -31.15
C ASN A 67 4.54 -4.61 -30.90
N PRO A 68 3.89 -5.43 -31.75
CA PRO A 68 2.45 -5.72 -31.62
C PRO A 68 2.06 -6.37 -30.30
N ARG A 69 2.94 -7.16 -29.68
CA ARG A 69 2.65 -7.85 -28.40
C ARG A 69 2.57 -6.87 -27.24
N GLN A 70 3.54 -5.95 -27.14
CA GLN A 70 3.54 -4.94 -26.08
C GLN A 70 2.39 -3.95 -26.26
N ARG A 71 2.12 -3.49 -27.49
CA ARG A 71 0.97 -2.62 -27.77
C ARG A 71 -0.35 -3.25 -27.35
N ARG A 72 -0.53 -4.55 -27.62
CA ARG A 72 -1.70 -5.30 -27.16
C ARG A 72 -1.76 -5.34 -25.64
N GLY A 73 -0.66 -5.63 -24.96
CA GLY A 73 -0.59 -5.64 -23.49
C GLY A 73 -1.02 -4.31 -22.86
N PHE A 74 -0.59 -3.17 -23.43
CA PHE A 74 -1.05 -1.85 -22.98
C PHE A 74 -2.53 -1.61 -23.28
N ALA A 75 -3.02 -2.01 -24.45
CA ALA A 75 -4.44 -1.90 -24.78
C ALA A 75 -5.32 -2.71 -23.80
N ASP A 76 -4.89 -3.92 -23.47
CA ASP A 76 -5.56 -4.79 -22.50
C ASP A 76 -5.53 -4.19 -21.09
N LEU A 77 -4.41 -3.57 -20.70
CA LEU A 77 -4.25 -2.87 -19.41
C LEU A 77 -5.19 -1.67 -19.29
N VAL A 78 -5.39 -0.90 -20.36
CA VAL A 78 -6.21 0.31 -20.38
C VAL A 78 -7.70 0.02 -20.52
N ALA A 79 -8.07 -1.10 -21.14
CA ALA A 79 -9.46 -1.42 -21.47
C ALA A 79 -10.45 -1.30 -20.30
N PRO A 80 -10.16 -1.79 -19.07
CA PRO A 80 -11.07 -1.64 -17.92
C PRO A 80 -11.27 -0.17 -17.52
N TYR A 81 -10.23 0.65 -17.56
CA TYR A 81 -10.31 2.08 -17.21
C TYR A 81 -11.03 2.88 -18.28
N LYS A 82 -10.89 2.50 -19.55
CA LYS A 82 -11.63 3.12 -20.66
C LYS A 82 -13.13 2.88 -20.56
N GLN A 83 -13.56 1.76 -19.95
CA GLN A 83 -14.98 1.52 -19.63
C GLN A 83 -15.49 2.46 -18.53
N LEU A 84 -14.65 2.80 -17.54
CA LEU A 84 -14.98 3.74 -16.47
C LEU A 84 -14.91 5.20 -16.94
N GLN A 85 -13.94 5.53 -17.78
CA GLN A 85 -13.70 6.86 -18.33
C GLN A 85 -13.57 6.79 -19.86
N PRO A 86 -14.66 6.98 -20.62
CA PRO A 86 -14.65 6.90 -22.08
C PRO A 86 -13.76 7.92 -22.77
N ARG A 87 -13.40 9.02 -22.09
CA ARG A 87 -12.47 10.07 -22.57
C ARG A 87 -10.99 9.73 -22.36
N LEU A 88 -10.69 8.52 -21.86
CA LEU A 88 -9.32 8.03 -21.77
C LEU A 88 -8.87 7.51 -23.14
N HIS A 89 -7.88 8.19 -23.72
CA HIS A 89 -7.24 7.85 -24.98
C HIS A 89 -5.90 7.17 -24.74
N LEU A 90 -5.62 6.10 -25.49
CA LEU A 90 -4.32 5.44 -25.50
C LEU A 90 -3.61 5.82 -26.80
N GLU A 91 -2.45 6.48 -26.68
CA GLU A 91 -1.60 6.87 -27.80
C GLU A 91 -0.29 6.07 -27.73
N PHE A 92 0.16 5.51 -28.85
CA PHE A 92 1.44 4.80 -28.91
C PHE A 92 2.51 5.70 -29.50
N ILE A 93 3.52 6.04 -28.70
CA ILE A 93 4.66 6.87 -29.13
C ILE A 93 5.86 5.96 -29.33
N ASN A 94 6.49 6.04 -30.50
CA ASN A 94 7.76 5.36 -30.72
C ASN A 94 8.91 6.27 -30.27
N PRO A 95 9.70 5.89 -29.24
CA PRO A 95 10.77 6.72 -28.70
C PRO A 95 11.84 7.09 -29.73
N ASP A 96 12.05 6.23 -30.73
CA ASP A 96 13.07 6.45 -31.76
C ASP A 96 12.65 7.51 -32.79
N SER A 97 11.34 7.69 -32.99
CA SER A 97 10.81 8.64 -33.98
C SER A 97 10.43 10.00 -33.39
N ASP A 98 10.19 10.07 -32.08
CA ASP A 98 9.82 11.31 -31.39
C ASP A 98 10.68 11.55 -30.13
N PRO A 99 11.98 11.88 -30.31
CA PRO A 99 12.89 12.09 -29.18
C PRO A 99 12.57 13.36 -28.38
N LEU A 100 11.91 14.36 -28.99
CA LEU A 100 11.51 15.59 -28.31
C LEU A 100 10.48 15.29 -27.22
N ARG A 101 9.43 14.54 -27.57
CA ARG A 101 8.37 14.16 -26.62
C ARG A 101 8.87 13.18 -25.56
N VAL A 102 9.91 12.38 -25.85
CA VAL A 102 10.61 11.55 -24.85
C VAL A 102 11.32 12.44 -23.83
N GLN A 103 12.02 13.48 -24.28
CA GLN A 103 12.76 14.39 -23.41
C GLN A 103 11.81 15.26 -22.56
N GLU A 104 10.74 15.80 -23.15
CA GLU A 104 9.75 16.62 -22.44
C GLU A 104 9.05 15.86 -21.30
N ARG A 105 8.86 14.56 -21.46
CA ARG A 105 8.17 13.69 -20.49
C ARG A 105 9.13 12.89 -19.61
N ASP A 106 10.43 13.19 -19.69
CA ASP A 106 11.52 12.52 -18.97
C ASP A 106 11.46 10.98 -19.11
N ILE A 107 11.20 10.48 -20.31
CA ILE A 107 11.12 9.03 -20.55
C ILE A 107 12.53 8.45 -20.69
N THR A 108 12.86 7.53 -19.80
CA THR A 108 14.20 6.93 -19.68
C THR A 108 14.26 5.50 -20.20
N ARG A 109 13.12 4.81 -20.29
CA ARG A 109 13.02 3.38 -20.63
C ARG A 109 11.84 3.08 -21.53
N GLU A 110 12.03 2.11 -22.42
CA GLU A 110 10.94 1.56 -23.24
C GLU A 110 9.91 0.85 -22.35
N GLY A 111 8.63 1.09 -22.62
CA GLY A 111 7.50 0.55 -21.88
C GLY A 111 7.00 1.44 -20.74
N GLN A 112 7.63 2.60 -20.51
CA GLN A 112 7.08 3.62 -19.62
C GLN A 112 5.83 4.26 -20.23
N LEU A 113 4.96 4.77 -19.36
CA LEU A 113 3.76 5.49 -19.76
C LEU A 113 3.81 6.93 -19.25
N TYR A 114 3.05 7.81 -19.89
CA TYR A 114 2.80 9.15 -19.37
C TYR A 114 1.32 9.48 -19.46
N LEU A 115 0.71 9.81 -18.34
CA LEU A 115 -0.71 10.18 -18.26
C LEU A 115 -0.83 11.71 -18.21
N THR A 116 -1.74 12.30 -18.98
CA THR A 116 -1.93 13.76 -19.02
C THR A 116 -3.39 14.16 -19.29
N ASP A 117 -3.82 15.28 -18.72
CA ASP A 117 -5.08 15.98 -19.08
C ASP A 117 -4.83 17.23 -19.96
N GLY A 118 -3.59 17.43 -20.41
CA GLY A 118 -3.13 18.59 -21.16
C GLY A 118 -2.57 19.74 -20.31
N SER A 119 -2.93 19.82 -19.03
CA SER A 119 -2.43 20.82 -18.08
C SER A 119 -1.43 20.24 -17.08
N HIS A 120 -1.69 19.02 -16.61
CA HIS A 120 -0.88 18.27 -15.68
C HIS A 120 -0.62 16.88 -16.25
N GLY A 121 0.52 16.29 -15.90
CA GLY A 121 0.78 14.91 -16.22
C GLY A 121 1.78 14.24 -15.30
N GLU A 122 1.80 12.92 -15.35
CA GLU A 122 2.59 12.07 -14.49
C GLU A 122 3.21 10.93 -15.31
N ARG A 123 4.49 10.65 -15.07
CA ARG A 123 5.20 9.49 -15.65
C ARG A 123 4.94 8.25 -14.81
N ILE A 124 4.59 7.16 -15.47
CA ILE A 124 4.41 5.84 -14.86
C ILE A 124 5.60 4.96 -15.27
N ASP A 125 6.44 4.63 -14.29
CA ASP A 125 7.68 3.89 -14.54
C ASP A 125 7.46 2.40 -14.86
N ILE A 126 6.48 1.78 -14.20
CA ILE A 126 6.12 0.38 -14.39
C ILE A 126 4.65 0.30 -14.73
N ALA A 127 4.32 -0.14 -15.94
CA ALA A 127 2.94 -0.31 -16.36
C ALA A 127 2.29 -1.49 -15.64
N SER A 128 1.34 -1.19 -14.77
CA SER A 128 0.50 -2.16 -14.10
C SER A 128 -0.92 -1.61 -13.93
N PRO A 129 -1.93 -2.45 -13.66
CA PRO A 129 -3.25 -1.97 -13.30
C PRO A 129 -3.19 -0.99 -12.11
N GLN A 130 -2.41 -1.31 -11.08
CA GLN A 130 -2.30 -0.49 -9.88
C GLN A 130 -1.71 0.88 -10.21
N SER A 131 -0.60 0.94 -10.95
CA SER A 131 0.06 2.20 -11.26
C SER A 131 -0.78 3.11 -12.15
N LEU A 132 -1.51 2.56 -13.12
CA LEU A 132 -2.45 3.34 -13.93
C LEU A 132 -3.64 3.84 -13.12
N ALA A 133 -4.16 3.02 -12.21
CA ALA A 133 -5.27 3.44 -11.35
C ALA A 133 -4.84 4.58 -10.42
N SER A 134 -3.64 4.50 -9.84
CA SER A 134 -3.07 5.57 -9.01
C SER A 134 -2.90 6.86 -9.80
N ALA A 135 -2.30 6.80 -10.99
CA ALA A 135 -2.10 7.98 -11.83
C ALA A 135 -3.44 8.64 -12.23
N LEU A 136 -4.48 7.85 -12.54
CA LEU A 136 -5.81 8.39 -12.85
C LEU A 136 -6.46 9.07 -11.63
N LEU A 137 -6.29 8.52 -10.43
CA LEU A 137 -6.78 9.13 -9.20
C LEU A 137 -6.05 10.44 -8.90
N ASN A 138 -4.72 10.46 -9.02
CA ASN A 138 -3.89 11.66 -8.85
C ASN A 138 -4.29 12.78 -9.83
N LEU A 139 -4.62 12.43 -11.07
CA LEU A 139 -5.07 13.39 -12.08
C LEU A 139 -6.37 14.11 -11.65
N GLY A 140 -7.25 13.40 -10.94
CA GLY A 140 -8.53 13.92 -10.44
C GLY A 140 -8.45 14.81 -9.22
N GLU A 141 -7.28 14.92 -8.59
CA GLU A 141 -7.08 15.83 -7.47
C GLU A 141 -7.24 17.27 -7.94
N THR A 142 -8.14 18.02 -7.32
CA THR A 142 -8.48 19.39 -7.75
C THR A 142 -7.89 20.46 -6.83
N THR A 143 -7.18 20.05 -5.77
CA THR A 143 -6.69 20.95 -4.73
C THR A 143 -5.23 20.64 -4.45
N ASP A 144 -4.38 21.66 -4.54
CA ASP A 144 -3.00 21.54 -4.09
C ASP A 144 -3.01 21.28 -2.59
N SER A 145 -2.28 20.24 -2.17
CA SER A 145 -2.09 19.89 -0.78
C SER A 145 -0.74 20.40 -0.31
N GLN A 146 -0.73 21.23 0.73
CA GLN A 146 0.51 21.65 1.38
C GLN A 146 0.71 20.90 2.69
N ILE A 147 1.80 20.13 2.74
CA ILE A 147 2.30 19.48 3.95
C ILE A 147 3.39 20.37 4.54
N LEU A 148 3.24 20.75 5.81
CA LEU A 148 4.24 21.51 6.56
C LEU A 148 4.85 20.62 7.63
N HIS A 149 6.15 20.36 7.52
CA HIS A 149 6.93 19.63 8.52
C HIS A 149 7.51 20.63 9.53
N LEU A 150 7.17 20.47 10.81
CA LEU A 150 7.61 21.36 11.87
C LEU A 150 9.06 21.10 12.27
N GLN A 151 9.79 22.16 12.58
CA GLN A 151 11.15 22.12 13.12
C GLN A 151 11.28 23.15 14.27
N GLY A 152 12.34 23.01 15.06
CA GLY A 152 12.74 23.96 16.10
C GLY A 152 12.62 23.47 17.54
N HIS A 153 12.12 22.25 17.75
CA HIS A 153 11.90 21.61 19.05
C HIS A 153 12.57 20.23 19.16
N GLY A 154 13.58 19.96 18.33
CA GLY A 154 14.23 18.64 18.26
C GLY A 154 13.49 17.63 17.38
N GLU A 155 12.49 18.07 16.59
CA GLU A 155 11.79 17.18 15.66
C GLU A 155 12.77 16.53 14.67
N ARG A 156 12.42 15.31 14.24
CA ARG A 156 13.17 14.59 13.23
C ARG A 156 13.17 15.34 11.92
N ALA A 157 14.35 15.71 11.45
CA ALA A 157 14.48 16.39 10.18
C ALA A 157 14.11 15.46 9.01
N TRP A 158 13.41 15.99 8.00
CA TRP A 158 13.09 15.21 6.80
C TRP A 158 14.06 15.42 5.63
N ARG A 159 14.79 16.54 5.62
CA ARG A 159 15.72 16.91 4.53
C ARG A 159 17.19 16.69 4.85
N GLN A 160 17.55 16.32 6.07
CA GLN A 160 18.95 16.11 6.45
C GLN A 160 19.44 14.72 6.02
N ASP A 161 20.70 14.62 5.58
CA ASP A 161 21.34 13.35 5.23
C ASP A 161 21.82 12.57 6.47
N SER A 162 20.95 12.45 7.48
CA SER A 162 21.14 11.57 8.63
C SER A 162 20.33 10.29 8.44
N SER A 163 20.74 9.18 9.06
CA SER A 163 20.15 7.85 8.89
C SER A 163 18.71 7.68 9.43
N GLY A 164 18.08 8.75 9.92
CA GLY A 164 16.71 8.73 10.46
C GLY A 164 15.78 9.78 9.85
N ASN A 165 16.12 10.31 8.67
CA ASN A 165 15.29 11.31 8.00
C ASN A 165 14.05 10.69 7.32
N TRP A 166 13.02 11.50 7.12
CA TRP A 166 11.74 11.11 6.51
C TRP A 166 11.65 11.38 5.00
N ARG A 167 12.77 11.61 4.31
CA ARG A 167 12.78 11.93 2.88
C ARG A 167 12.09 10.85 2.05
N ALA A 168 12.45 9.58 2.27
CA ALA A 168 11.89 8.45 1.55
C ALA A 168 10.36 8.32 1.75
N ALA A 169 9.87 8.56 2.97
CA ALA A 169 8.43 8.57 3.25
C ALA A 169 7.70 9.68 2.48
N TYR A 170 8.30 10.87 2.41
CA TYR A 170 7.72 11.98 1.65
C TYR A 170 7.76 11.76 0.14
N GLU A 171 8.87 11.25 -0.40
CA GLU A 171 8.97 10.88 -1.82
C GLU A 171 7.91 9.83 -2.21
N ARG A 172 7.52 8.96 -1.29
CA ARG A 172 6.51 7.92 -1.52
C ARG A 172 5.09 8.47 -1.68
N ILE A 173 4.78 9.59 -1.01
CA ILE A 173 3.45 10.21 -1.05
C ILE A 173 3.40 11.44 -1.96
N GLN A 174 4.56 11.96 -2.37
CA GLN A 174 4.63 13.17 -3.18
C GLN A 174 4.06 12.90 -4.57
N ASN A 175 3.13 13.74 -5.00
CA ASN A 175 2.62 13.79 -6.35
C ASN A 175 2.71 15.23 -6.89
N ALA A 176 2.30 15.44 -8.13
CA ALA A 176 2.40 16.75 -8.79
C ALA A 176 1.62 17.88 -8.09
N LYS A 177 0.66 17.55 -7.21
CA LYS A 177 -0.20 18.50 -6.49
C LYS A 177 0.08 18.56 -4.99
N THR A 178 1.11 17.85 -4.53
CA THR A 178 1.54 17.87 -3.13
C THR A 178 2.83 18.68 -2.99
N SER A 179 2.74 19.79 -2.27
CA SER A 179 3.88 20.62 -1.92
C SER A 179 4.34 20.34 -0.49
N LEU A 180 5.65 20.22 -0.30
CA LEU A 180 6.28 19.98 0.99
C LEU A 180 7.06 21.21 1.43
N GLY A 181 6.77 21.70 2.62
CA GLY A 181 7.51 22.77 3.28
C GLY A 181 8.03 22.34 4.64
N ASP A 182 9.05 23.03 5.13
CA ASP A 182 9.48 22.98 6.52
C ASP A 182 9.35 24.36 7.16
N GLN A 183 9.09 24.40 8.47
CA GLN A 183 9.03 25.65 9.22
C GLN A 183 9.66 25.48 10.59
N ASP A 184 10.72 26.27 10.84
CA ASP A 184 11.33 26.44 12.14
C ASP A 184 10.52 27.44 12.98
N GLN A 185 9.87 26.96 14.05
CA GLN A 185 9.04 27.81 14.92
C GLN A 185 9.83 28.87 15.69
N ASN A 186 11.14 28.71 15.84
CA ASN A 186 11.98 29.74 16.44
C ASN A 186 12.09 30.99 15.54
N ARG A 187 11.82 30.84 14.24
CA ARG A 187 11.87 31.93 13.24
C ARG A 187 10.47 32.43 12.88
N THR A 188 9.55 31.52 12.61
CA THR A 188 8.19 31.84 12.18
C THR A 188 7.21 31.00 12.99
N ARG A 189 6.40 31.66 13.84
CA ARG A 189 5.46 30.96 14.74
C ARG A 189 4.13 30.63 14.08
N ASP A 190 3.60 31.57 13.29
CA ASP A 190 2.30 31.40 12.67
C ASP A 190 2.35 30.33 11.59
N ILE A 191 1.44 29.35 11.67
CA ILE A 191 1.27 28.36 10.61
C ILE A 191 0.43 28.99 9.49
N PRO A 192 0.90 29.01 8.22
CA PRO A 192 0.16 29.58 7.10
C PRO A 192 -1.20 28.90 6.88
N ARG A 193 -2.20 29.66 6.41
CA ARG A 193 -3.57 29.13 6.16
C ARG A 193 -3.63 28.13 5.01
N SER A 194 -2.66 28.16 4.09
CA SER A 194 -2.55 27.24 2.96
C SER A 194 -2.16 25.83 3.38
N VAL A 195 -1.64 25.62 4.60
CA VAL A 195 -1.22 24.30 5.10
C VAL A 195 -2.42 23.40 5.38
N ASN A 196 -2.51 22.29 4.65
CA ASN A 196 -3.55 21.28 4.82
C ASN A 196 -3.19 20.29 5.93
N LEU A 197 -1.92 19.90 6.01
CA LEU A 197 -1.41 18.93 6.98
C LEU A 197 -0.16 19.49 7.66
N LEU A 198 -0.20 19.54 8.99
CA LEU A 198 0.97 19.77 9.83
C LEU A 198 1.55 18.42 10.28
N VAL A 199 2.87 18.27 10.21
CA VAL A 199 3.59 17.11 10.73
C VAL A 199 4.51 17.55 11.87
N ILE A 200 4.38 16.90 13.01
CA ILE A 200 5.23 17.09 14.19
C ILE A 200 5.85 15.73 14.53
N ALA A 201 7.13 15.58 14.19
CA ALA A 201 7.81 14.29 14.20
C ALA A 201 8.73 14.15 15.42
N ASP A 202 8.26 13.51 16.49
CA ASP A 202 9.04 13.17 17.70
C ASP A 202 9.78 14.37 18.30
N PRO A 203 9.07 15.45 18.69
CA PRO A 203 9.67 16.62 19.32
C PRO A 203 10.17 16.30 20.73
N GLU A 204 11.25 16.93 21.17
CA GLU A 204 11.72 16.82 22.56
C GLU A 204 10.76 17.51 23.53
N THR A 205 10.55 18.82 23.36
CA THR A 205 9.59 19.62 24.14
C THR A 205 9.11 20.82 23.33
N ILE A 206 7.84 21.19 23.47
CA ILE A 206 7.27 22.37 22.80
C ILE A 206 6.93 23.43 23.85
N PRO A 207 7.59 24.61 23.83
CA PRO A 207 7.26 25.72 24.72
C PRO A 207 5.80 26.15 24.62
N GLN A 208 5.23 26.63 25.73
CA GLN A 208 3.80 26.97 25.81
C GLN A 208 3.40 28.05 24.78
N ASP A 209 4.26 29.04 24.55
CA ASP A 209 4.01 30.11 23.59
C ASP A 209 3.99 29.60 22.15
N HIS A 210 4.86 28.65 21.79
CA HIS A 210 4.85 27.95 20.50
C HIS A 210 3.61 27.05 20.36
N GLY A 211 3.22 26.37 21.44
CA GLY A 211 2.01 25.55 21.50
C GLY A 211 0.72 26.32 21.19
N SER A 212 0.65 27.63 21.49
CA SER A 212 -0.53 28.45 21.21
C SER A 212 -0.81 28.63 19.72
N ALA A 213 0.23 28.74 18.89
CA ALA A 213 0.10 28.83 17.43
C ALA A 213 -0.40 27.51 16.83
N LEU A 214 0.07 26.38 17.37
CA LEU A 214 -0.37 25.03 16.99
C LEU A 214 -1.84 24.79 17.36
N GLN A 215 -2.25 25.20 18.56
CA GLN A 215 -3.65 25.15 18.97
C GLN A 215 -4.53 26.02 18.07
N THR A 216 -4.06 27.20 17.67
CA THR A 216 -4.77 28.07 16.72
C THR A 216 -4.93 27.41 15.35
N TYR A 217 -3.90 26.70 14.86
CA TYR A 217 -3.95 25.90 13.64
C TYR A 217 -5.00 24.77 13.70
N LEU A 218 -5.09 24.07 14.82
CA LEU A 218 -6.08 23.01 15.00
C LEU A 218 -7.49 23.57 15.23
N ALA A 219 -7.63 24.69 15.96
CA ALA A 219 -8.91 25.33 16.21
C ALA A 219 -9.59 25.80 14.92
N ARG A 220 -8.81 26.14 13.88
CA ARG A 220 -9.32 26.53 12.55
C ARG A 220 -9.56 25.35 11.59
N GLY A 221 -9.46 24.11 12.06
CA GLY A 221 -9.76 22.92 11.24
C GLY A 221 -8.57 22.35 10.47
N GLY A 222 -7.32 22.57 10.91
CA GLY A 222 -6.13 21.97 10.30
C GLY A 222 -5.93 20.50 10.70
N ASN A 223 -5.32 19.70 9.83
CA ASN A 223 -5.05 18.28 10.11
C ASN A 223 -3.63 18.09 10.68
N LEU A 224 -3.43 17.09 11.52
CA LEU A 224 -2.16 16.86 12.21
C LEU A 224 -1.74 15.39 12.14
N LEU A 225 -0.49 15.16 11.74
CA LEU A 225 0.25 13.93 12.05
C LEU A 225 1.22 14.26 13.18
N TYR A 226 1.01 13.63 14.34
CA TYR A 226 1.93 13.71 15.47
C TYR A 226 2.54 12.32 15.70
N THR A 227 3.85 12.26 15.87
CA THR A 227 4.52 11.03 16.26
C THR A 227 5.40 11.28 17.47
N THR A 228 5.60 10.24 18.27
CA THR A 228 6.56 10.22 19.38
C THR A 228 7.27 8.88 19.39
N ASP A 229 8.42 8.82 20.04
CA ASP A 229 9.22 7.61 20.15
C ASP A 229 9.64 7.30 21.59
N THR A 230 10.35 6.19 21.76
CA THR A 230 10.88 5.68 23.03
C THR A 230 12.08 6.46 23.56
N ARG A 231 12.82 7.18 22.70
CA ARG A 231 14.01 7.95 23.11
C ARG A 231 13.66 9.16 23.97
N HIS A 232 12.67 9.95 23.53
CA HIS A 232 12.17 11.13 24.22
C HIS A 232 10.64 11.17 24.16
N PRO A 233 9.95 10.23 24.84
CA PRO A 233 8.51 10.12 24.77
C PRO A 233 7.86 11.40 25.29
N TYR A 234 7.17 12.11 24.41
CA TYR A 234 6.56 13.39 24.73
C TYR A 234 5.21 13.51 24.04
N LEU A 235 4.21 13.95 24.80
CA LEU A 235 2.91 14.34 24.29
C LEU A 235 2.58 15.71 24.90
N PRO A 236 2.48 16.78 24.09
CA PRO A 236 2.24 18.12 24.61
C PRO A 236 0.96 18.16 25.45
N PRO A 237 0.96 18.82 26.63
CA PRO A 237 -0.23 18.87 27.50
C PRO A 237 -1.49 19.40 26.80
N TRP A 238 -1.33 20.33 25.84
CA TRP A 238 -2.44 20.85 25.05
C TRP A 238 -3.03 19.78 24.11
N LEU A 239 -2.19 18.90 23.54
CA LEU A 239 -2.64 17.82 22.65
C LEU A 239 -3.25 16.68 23.47
N ALA A 240 -2.66 16.34 24.62
CA ALA A 240 -3.23 15.41 25.58
C ALA A 240 -4.63 15.85 26.03
N SER A 241 -4.79 17.12 26.42
CA SER A 241 -6.09 17.69 26.82
C SER A 241 -7.11 17.77 25.67
N LEU A 242 -6.65 18.04 24.45
CA LEU A 242 -7.52 18.08 23.26
C LEU A 242 -8.08 16.69 22.94
N THR A 243 -7.24 15.67 23.03
CA THR A 243 -7.53 14.30 22.58
C THR A 243 -8.03 13.38 23.70
N GLY A 244 -7.82 13.76 24.97
CA GLY A 244 -8.03 12.90 26.13
C GLY A 244 -7.18 11.63 26.07
N LEU A 245 -6.00 11.71 25.47
CA LEU A 245 -5.05 10.61 25.35
C LEU A 245 -3.82 10.89 26.23
N LYS A 246 -3.20 9.82 26.71
CA LYS A 246 -1.93 9.85 27.46
C LYS A 246 -0.98 8.78 26.94
N LEU A 247 0.31 9.03 27.10
CA LEU A 247 1.33 8.01 26.87
C LEU A 247 1.27 6.99 28.01
N VAL A 248 1.38 5.72 27.65
CA VAL A 248 1.63 4.63 28.59
C VAL A 248 3.14 4.63 28.85
N GLU A 249 3.53 4.60 30.12
CA GLU A 249 4.95 4.54 30.49
C GLU A 249 5.57 3.23 30.02
N GLY A 250 6.80 3.30 29.46
CA GLY A 250 7.54 2.14 28.98
C GLY A 250 7.55 1.96 27.47
N SER A 251 8.58 1.26 26.98
CA SER A 251 8.68 0.81 25.59
C SER A 251 7.97 -0.52 25.42
N ILE A 252 7.30 -0.73 24.30
CA ILE A 252 6.57 -1.97 24.08
C ILE A 252 7.54 -3.09 23.71
N VAL A 253 7.36 -4.24 24.36
CA VAL A 253 8.09 -5.47 24.05
C VAL A 253 7.12 -6.60 23.74
N ASP A 254 7.51 -7.46 22.79
CA ASP A 254 6.78 -8.65 22.40
C ASP A 254 7.71 -9.88 22.49
N PRO A 255 7.49 -10.79 23.46
CA PRO A 255 8.30 -12.01 23.57
C PRO A 255 8.10 -12.96 22.38
N GLY A 256 6.99 -12.82 21.64
CA GLY A 256 6.66 -13.60 20.45
C GLY A 256 7.55 -13.29 19.24
N ALA A 257 8.22 -12.13 19.21
CA ALA A 257 9.04 -11.68 18.09
C ALA A 257 10.12 -12.71 17.67
N LYS A 258 10.72 -13.41 18.63
CA LYS A 258 11.71 -14.47 18.37
C LYS A 258 11.17 -15.65 17.56
N THR A 259 9.90 -16.01 17.74
CA THR A 259 9.26 -17.08 16.97
C THR A 259 9.17 -16.73 15.49
N TYR A 260 9.13 -15.43 15.16
CA TYR A 260 9.13 -14.90 13.80
C TYR A 260 10.54 -14.60 13.27
N GLY A 261 11.59 -14.99 13.99
CA GLY A 261 12.98 -14.79 13.57
C GLY A 261 13.55 -13.41 13.88
N LEU A 262 12.86 -12.59 14.69
CA LEU A 262 13.33 -11.29 15.13
C LEU A 262 14.12 -11.45 16.44
N ASN A 263 15.38 -10.99 16.45
CA ASN A 263 16.24 -11.12 17.63
C ASN A 263 15.92 -10.08 18.72
N ASP A 264 15.30 -8.98 18.32
CA ASP A 264 14.95 -7.86 19.19
C ASP A 264 13.46 -7.95 19.59
N PRO A 265 13.13 -8.11 20.88
CA PRO A 265 11.75 -8.15 21.35
C PRO A 265 11.03 -6.80 21.25
N GLN A 266 11.74 -5.68 21.03
CA GLN A 266 11.10 -4.39 20.79
C GLN A 266 10.58 -4.24 19.36
N MET A 267 11.02 -5.09 18.43
CA MET A 267 10.53 -5.09 17.05
C MET A 267 9.15 -5.73 17.00
N LEU A 268 8.12 -4.90 16.91
CA LEU A 268 6.73 -5.31 16.99
C LEU A 268 6.18 -5.67 15.62
N ILE A 269 5.52 -6.82 15.54
CA ILE A 269 4.71 -7.21 14.39
C ILE A 269 3.27 -6.78 14.67
N ILE A 270 2.73 -5.88 13.85
CA ILE A 270 1.36 -5.38 14.01
C ILE A 270 0.40 -6.25 13.23
N ASP A 271 -0.12 -7.27 13.90
CA ASP A 271 -1.10 -8.22 13.35
C ASP A 271 -2.55 -7.72 13.46
N THR A 272 -2.80 -6.77 14.36
CA THR A 272 -4.13 -6.27 14.68
C THR A 272 -4.23 -4.79 14.31
N LEU A 273 -4.81 -4.55 13.13
CA LEU A 273 -5.14 -3.21 12.63
C LEU A 273 -6.57 -2.83 13.01
N GLY A 274 -6.79 -1.56 13.30
CA GLY A 274 -8.11 -1.01 13.58
C GLY A 274 -9.00 -0.96 12.33
N ASP A 275 -10.31 -0.92 12.56
CA ASP A 275 -11.33 -0.76 11.51
C ASP A 275 -11.35 0.68 10.99
N ASP A 276 -10.39 1.00 10.12
CA ASP A 276 -10.29 2.25 9.38
C ASP A 276 -9.58 2.01 8.04
N ARG A 277 -9.80 2.93 7.10
CA ARG A 277 -9.15 2.94 5.77
C ARG A 277 -7.62 2.99 5.83
N VAL A 278 -7.05 3.37 6.97
CA VAL A 278 -5.60 3.26 7.21
C VAL A 278 -5.10 1.81 7.03
N SER A 279 -5.94 0.81 7.30
CA SER A 279 -5.63 -0.61 7.14
C SER A 279 -5.78 -1.15 5.70
N ASP A 280 -6.42 -0.40 4.79
CA ASP A 280 -6.78 -0.87 3.45
C ASP A 280 -5.55 -1.31 2.65
N GLY A 281 -5.57 -2.55 2.15
CA GLY A 281 -4.54 -3.07 1.24
C GLY A 281 -3.21 -3.43 1.88
N ILE A 282 -3.11 -3.43 3.21
CA ILE A 282 -1.95 -3.93 3.93
C ILE A 282 -1.97 -5.47 3.90
N SER A 283 -1.15 -6.06 3.03
CA SER A 283 -1.09 -7.52 2.83
C SER A 283 -0.06 -8.23 3.73
N GLN A 284 0.86 -7.48 4.31
CA GLN A 284 1.86 -7.97 5.26
C GLN A 284 1.77 -7.12 6.52
N ALA A 285 1.91 -7.74 7.69
CA ALA A 285 1.92 -7.01 8.96
C ALA A 285 2.98 -5.89 8.91
N PRO A 286 2.65 -4.64 9.30
CA PRO A 286 3.63 -3.60 9.55
C PRO A 286 4.58 -4.03 10.67
N LEU A 287 5.85 -3.61 10.59
CA LEU A 287 6.85 -3.84 11.63
C LEU A 287 7.29 -2.50 12.23
N LEU A 288 7.05 -2.31 13.53
CA LEU A 288 7.47 -1.12 14.25
C LEU A 288 8.76 -1.43 15.01
N PRO A 289 9.86 -0.68 14.81
CA PRO A 289 11.16 -1.00 15.40
C PRO A 289 11.16 -0.86 16.91
N THR A 290 10.59 0.25 17.38
CA THR A 290 10.22 0.48 18.78
C THR A 290 8.88 1.19 18.78
N ALA A 291 8.16 1.15 19.89
CA ALA A 291 6.95 1.93 20.04
C ALA A 291 6.65 2.25 21.51
N ILE A 292 5.90 3.32 21.72
CA ILE A 292 5.23 3.64 22.97
C ILE A 292 3.72 3.48 22.80
N ALA A 293 3.04 2.91 23.79
CA ALA A 293 1.58 2.83 23.75
C ALA A 293 0.91 4.16 24.12
N ILE A 294 -0.27 4.38 23.56
CA ILE A 294 -1.10 5.54 23.80
C ILE A 294 -2.47 5.03 24.27
N ALA A 295 -2.92 5.50 25.42
CA ALA A 295 -4.19 5.10 26.01
C ALA A 295 -5.15 6.28 26.13
N ALA A 296 -6.45 5.98 26.09
CA ALA A 296 -7.45 6.93 26.55
C ALA A 296 -7.23 7.25 28.04
N ASP A 297 -7.33 8.51 28.41
CA ASP A 297 -7.29 8.95 29.80
C ASP A 297 -8.72 9.15 30.33
N PRO A 298 -9.25 8.26 31.19
CA PRO A 298 -10.60 8.39 31.70
C PRO A 298 -10.78 9.60 32.63
N GLU A 299 -9.70 10.05 33.26
CA GLU A 299 -9.70 11.19 34.18
C GLU A 299 -9.75 12.53 33.44
N HIS A 300 -9.25 12.55 32.19
CA HIS A 300 -9.21 13.72 31.32
C HIS A 300 -9.84 13.37 29.97
N PRO A 301 -11.18 13.27 29.87
CA PRO A 301 -11.85 13.02 28.61
C PRO A 301 -11.57 14.15 27.60
N PRO A 302 -11.68 13.88 26.28
CA PRO A 302 -11.42 14.88 25.25
C PRO A 302 -12.30 16.12 25.46
N THR A 303 -11.69 17.30 25.30
CA THR A 303 -12.35 18.60 25.50
C THR A 303 -13.31 18.97 24.37
N SER A 304 -13.38 18.18 23.29
CA SER A 304 -14.28 18.41 22.16
C SER A 304 -14.88 17.12 21.61
N ASP A 305 -15.70 17.27 20.58
CA ASP A 305 -16.49 16.28 19.84
C ASP A 305 -15.66 15.28 18.99
N TRP A 306 -14.44 14.96 19.41
CA TRP A 306 -13.61 13.99 18.70
C TRP A 306 -14.12 12.57 18.86
N THR A 307 -14.38 11.91 17.74
CA THR A 307 -14.47 10.44 17.68
C THR A 307 -13.06 9.87 17.64
N ARG A 308 -12.75 8.91 18.52
CA ARG A 308 -11.42 8.29 18.63
C ARG A 308 -11.47 6.84 18.16
N THR A 309 -10.62 6.50 17.22
CA THR A 309 -10.45 5.15 16.69
C THR A 309 -9.00 4.73 16.83
N ALA A 310 -8.73 3.63 17.51
CA ALA A 310 -7.38 3.07 17.58
C ALA A 310 -7.04 2.43 16.22
N LEU A 311 -5.87 2.75 15.68
CA LEU A 311 -5.41 2.31 14.36
C LEU A 311 -4.53 1.07 14.42
N LEU A 312 -3.68 0.97 15.43
CA LEU A 312 -2.66 -0.07 15.56
C LEU A 312 -2.74 -0.64 16.97
N TRP A 313 -2.78 -1.96 17.09
CA TRP A 313 -2.79 -2.66 18.37
C TRP A 313 -1.60 -3.61 18.48
N THR A 314 -1.06 -3.71 19.69
CA THR A 314 -0.15 -4.79 20.04
C THR A 314 -0.93 -6.09 20.25
N ASN A 315 -0.23 -7.22 20.23
CA ASN A 315 -0.81 -8.51 20.58
C ASN A 315 -1.06 -8.64 22.10
N ASN A 316 -1.77 -9.70 22.50
CA ASN A 316 -2.12 -9.97 23.90
C ASN A 316 -0.93 -10.40 24.79
N GLN A 317 0.23 -10.70 24.22
CA GLN A 317 1.42 -11.17 24.95
C GLN A 317 2.42 -10.04 25.22
N SER A 318 2.25 -8.90 24.56
CA SER A 318 3.07 -7.71 24.75
C SER A 318 2.81 -7.01 26.09
N TRP A 319 3.76 -6.16 26.50
CA TRP A 319 3.59 -5.23 27.61
C TRP A 319 4.42 -3.97 27.38
N ALA A 320 4.13 -2.92 28.15
CA ALA A 320 4.96 -1.72 28.22
C ALA A 320 6.04 -1.91 29.29
N GLU A 321 7.26 -2.16 28.82
CA GLU A 321 8.44 -2.41 29.63
C GLU A 321 9.08 -1.10 30.07
N HIS A 322 9.25 -0.92 31.38
CA HIS A 322 9.85 0.30 31.92
C HIS A 322 11.38 0.27 31.88
N THR A 323 12.00 -0.92 31.79
CA THR A 323 13.45 -1.08 31.83
C THR A 323 14.03 -1.58 30.50
N PRO A 324 15.11 -0.97 29.97
CA PRO A 324 15.73 -1.41 28.72
C PRO A 324 16.32 -2.84 28.74
N ASP A 325 16.42 -3.45 29.93
CA ASP A 325 17.24 -4.62 30.25
C ASP A 325 16.38 -5.82 30.70
N ALA A 326 15.21 -6.01 30.12
CA ALA A 326 14.32 -7.12 30.45
C ALA A 326 14.90 -8.46 29.95
N ALA A 327 15.90 -8.97 30.66
CA ALA A 327 16.29 -10.37 30.63
C ALA A 327 15.14 -11.29 31.12
N ALA A 328 14.16 -10.70 31.82
CA ALA A 328 12.92 -11.35 32.20
C ALA A 328 11.91 -11.32 31.03
N LEU A 329 11.46 -12.49 30.59
CA LEU A 329 10.39 -12.65 29.60
C LEU A 329 8.99 -12.52 30.24
N LEU A 330 8.87 -11.74 31.32
CA LEU A 330 7.63 -11.60 32.10
C LEU A 330 7.45 -10.14 32.55
N PRO A 331 6.25 -9.56 32.39
CA PRO A 331 5.95 -8.21 32.84
C PRO A 331 5.89 -8.09 34.37
N ASP A 332 6.34 -6.95 34.88
CA ASP A 332 6.20 -6.58 36.28
C ASP A 332 4.75 -6.22 36.63
N THR A 333 4.43 -6.19 37.94
CA THR A 333 3.05 -5.98 38.41
C THR A 333 2.47 -4.60 38.10
N ASN A 334 3.32 -3.61 37.87
CA ASN A 334 2.97 -2.21 37.58
C ASN A 334 2.98 -1.90 36.08
N GLU A 335 3.37 -2.84 35.23
CA GLU A 335 3.48 -2.64 33.79
C GLU A 335 2.14 -2.89 33.08
N ALA A 336 1.85 -2.05 32.08
CA ALA A 336 0.65 -2.19 31.28
C ALA A 336 0.77 -3.40 30.35
N LYS A 337 -0.23 -4.28 30.37
CA LYS A 337 -0.26 -5.50 29.54
C LYS A 337 -1.09 -5.29 28.28
N GLY A 338 -0.69 -5.98 27.22
CA GLY A 338 -1.37 -6.05 25.94
C GLY A 338 -2.81 -6.56 26.04
N PRO A 339 -3.66 -6.24 25.05
CA PRO A 339 -3.34 -5.43 23.87
C PRO A 339 -3.33 -3.93 24.20
N LEU A 340 -2.33 -3.22 23.68
CA LEU A 340 -2.13 -1.78 23.86
C LEU A 340 -2.22 -1.09 22.50
N ALA A 341 -2.85 0.08 22.46
CA ALA A 341 -2.96 0.85 21.22
C ALA A 341 -1.66 1.64 20.98
N LEU A 342 -1.11 1.56 19.77
CA LEU A 342 0.11 2.27 19.35
C LEU A 342 -0.19 3.49 18.49
N GLY A 343 -1.43 3.63 18.04
CA GLY A 343 -1.83 4.72 17.15
C GLY A 343 -3.30 5.03 17.27
N TRP A 344 -3.65 6.31 17.18
CA TRP A 344 -5.03 6.80 17.28
C TRP A 344 -5.33 7.76 16.13
N LEU A 345 -6.50 7.57 15.52
CA LEU A 345 -7.16 8.53 14.65
C LEU A 345 -8.23 9.25 15.46
N LEU A 346 -8.25 10.58 15.37
CA LEU A 346 -9.31 11.43 15.88
C LEU A 346 -9.98 12.14 14.73
N GLU A 347 -11.31 12.08 14.68
CA GLU A 347 -12.13 12.76 13.68
C GLU A 347 -13.20 13.64 14.32
N ARG A 348 -13.42 14.82 13.75
CA ARG A 348 -14.59 15.64 14.07
C ARG A 348 -15.12 16.35 12.83
N GLN A 349 -16.39 16.70 12.85
CA GLN A 349 -16.97 17.58 11.83
C GLN A 349 -16.56 19.02 12.12
N TYR A 350 -15.96 19.68 11.14
CA TYR A 350 -15.58 21.09 11.25
C TYR A 350 -16.06 21.82 10.00
N GLN A 351 -17.14 22.60 10.15
CA GLN A 351 -17.83 23.26 9.03
C GLN A 351 -18.24 22.21 7.97
N ASP A 352 -17.88 22.39 6.71
CA ASP A 352 -18.24 21.50 5.59
C ASP A 352 -17.19 20.39 5.35
N LYS A 353 -16.28 20.14 6.29
CA LYS A 353 -15.22 19.13 6.15
C LYS A 353 -14.98 18.33 7.43
N VAL A 354 -14.37 17.15 7.27
CA VAL A 354 -13.87 16.35 8.39
C VAL A 354 -12.46 16.79 8.74
N GLN A 355 -12.23 17.18 9.99
CA GLN A 355 -10.89 17.43 10.52
C GLN A 355 -10.34 16.16 11.15
N ARG A 356 -9.04 15.90 10.95
CA ARG A 356 -8.38 14.67 11.40
C ARG A 356 -7.07 14.91 12.10
N ILE A 357 -6.83 14.15 13.16
CA ILE A 357 -5.55 14.09 13.86
C ILE A 357 -5.15 12.63 13.98
N ILE A 358 -3.92 12.30 13.61
CA ILE A 358 -3.32 11.00 13.87
C ILE A 358 -2.18 11.19 14.86
N ILE A 359 -2.16 10.37 15.91
CA ILE A 359 -1.09 10.30 16.90
C ILE A 359 -0.52 8.87 16.85
N LEU A 360 0.78 8.73 16.59
CA LEU A 360 1.48 7.44 16.57
C LEU A 360 2.58 7.41 17.62
N GLY A 361 2.71 6.26 18.26
CA GLY A 361 3.77 5.96 19.23
C GLY A 361 5.05 5.42 18.61
N ASP A 362 5.21 5.53 17.30
CA ASP A 362 6.47 5.27 16.62
C ASP A 362 6.69 6.33 15.54
N SER A 363 7.96 6.71 15.39
CA SER A 363 8.39 7.66 14.37
C SER A 363 9.51 7.11 13.51
N ASP A 364 10.01 5.90 13.79
CA ASP A 364 11.01 5.20 13.00
C ASP A 364 10.41 4.55 11.74
N ILE A 365 9.12 4.22 11.72
CA ILE A 365 8.42 3.65 10.54
C ILE A 365 8.55 4.51 9.28
N PHE A 366 8.74 5.82 9.42
CA PHE A 366 8.90 6.75 8.29
C PHE A 366 10.34 6.84 7.77
N GLN A 367 11.31 6.19 8.44
CA GLN A 367 12.69 6.14 8.00
C GLN A 367 12.87 5.14 6.86
N ASP A 368 13.80 5.41 5.95
CA ASP A 368 14.06 4.57 4.78
C ASP A 368 14.34 3.09 5.12
N ASN A 369 15.11 2.85 6.19
CA ASN A 369 15.46 1.50 6.64
C ASN A 369 14.25 0.65 7.03
N TYR A 370 13.16 1.27 7.50
CA TYR A 370 11.96 0.58 7.98
C TYR A 370 10.78 0.72 7.02
N LEU A 371 10.77 1.73 6.15
CA LEU A 371 9.69 2.01 5.23
C LEU A 371 9.40 0.82 4.29
N ASN A 372 10.44 0.10 3.87
CA ASN A 372 10.34 -1.03 2.93
C ASN A 372 10.19 -2.41 3.62
N ILE A 373 9.93 -2.45 4.93
CA ILE A 373 9.75 -3.68 5.69
C ILE A 373 8.26 -3.98 5.89
N GLY A 374 7.85 -5.22 5.57
CA GLY A 374 6.47 -5.68 5.76
C GLY A 374 5.44 -4.74 5.13
N GLY A 375 4.41 -4.39 5.91
CA GLY A 375 3.34 -3.48 5.51
C GLY A 375 3.65 -1.98 5.62
N ASN A 376 4.86 -1.57 6.03
CA ASN A 376 5.13 -0.19 6.47
C ASN A 376 4.89 0.86 5.38
N SER A 377 5.37 0.62 4.15
CA SER A 377 5.17 1.56 3.04
C SER A 377 3.69 1.81 2.76
N THR A 378 2.88 0.77 2.80
CA THR A 378 1.42 0.84 2.58
C THR A 378 0.76 1.59 3.72
N LEU A 379 1.11 1.27 4.97
CA LEU A 379 0.61 1.96 6.16
C LEU A 379 0.93 3.46 6.11
N VAL A 380 2.19 3.83 5.85
CA VAL A 380 2.62 5.24 5.74
C VAL A 380 1.82 5.98 4.67
N GLN A 381 1.68 5.40 3.47
CA GLN A 381 0.86 6.00 2.41
C GLN A 381 -0.60 6.20 2.87
N ASN A 382 -1.18 5.21 3.56
CA ASN A 382 -2.55 5.30 4.05
C ASN A 382 -2.75 6.34 5.15
N LEU A 383 -1.76 6.53 6.03
CA LEU A 383 -1.79 7.55 7.08
C LEU A 383 -1.87 8.95 6.47
N PHE A 384 -1.01 9.24 5.48
CA PHE A 384 -1.06 10.52 4.76
C PHE A 384 -2.33 10.67 3.94
N ALA A 385 -2.76 9.60 3.25
CA ALA A 385 -4.00 9.56 2.52
C ALA A 385 -5.22 9.93 3.37
N ARG A 386 -5.27 9.41 4.61
CA ARG A 386 -6.34 9.68 5.55
C ARG A 386 -6.36 11.13 6.02
N LEU A 387 -5.19 11.76 6.16
CA LEU A 387 -5.03 13.13 6.67
C LEU A 387 -5.12 14.21 5.59
N LEU A 388 -4.89 13.88 4.33
CA LEU A 388 -5.07 14.79 3.21
C LEU A 388 -6.55 14.82 2.78
N PRO A 389 -7.00 15.89 2.08
CA PRO A 389 -8.39 16.00 1.64
C PRO A 389 -8.85 14.77 0.82
N ASP A 390 -10.05 14.25 1.13
CA ASP A 390 -10.60 12.94 0.73
C ASP A 390 -10.73 12.62 -0.78
N LYS A 391 -10.20 13.42 -1.70
CA LYS A 391 -10.54 13.31 -3.13
C LYS A 391 -9.77 12.28 -3.95
N ALA A 392 -8.76 11.58 -3.43
CA ALA A 392 -8.08 10.57 -4.27
C ALA A 392 -7.21 9.51 -3.56
N HIS A 393 -6.76 9.72 -2.32
CA HIS A 393 -5.82 8.79 -1.73
C HIS A 393 -6.54 7.65 -0.99
N GLY A 394 -6.62 6.50 -1.64
CA GLY A 394 -6.78 5.21 -0.96
C GLY A 394 -5.83 4.25 -1.65
N ASN A 395 -5.03 3.49 -0.90
CA ASN A 395 -4.17 2.48 -1.50
C ASN A 395 -5.01 1.60 -2.43
N ILE A 396 -4.50 1.39 -3.63
CA ILE A 396 -5.11 0.46 -4.57
C ILE A 396 -4.55 -0.89 -4.20
N ALA A 397 -5.22 -1.53 -3.25
CA ALA A 397 -4.88 -2.86 -2.82
C ALA A 397 -4.83 -3.79 -4.05
N PRO A 398 -3.72 -4.52 -4.28
CA PRO A 398 -3.80 -5.66 -5.17
C PRO A 398 -4.89 -6.61 -4.65
N PRO A 399 -5.70 -7.23 -5.52
CA PRO A 399 -6.66 -8.22 -5.08
C PRO A 399 -5.94 -9.29 -4.25
N GLU A 400 -6.48 -9.64 -3.08
CA GLU A 400 -5.98 -10.79 -2.34
C GLU A 400 -6.12 -12.03 -3.21
N LEU A 401 -4.98 -12.59 -3.60
CA LEU A 401 -4.94 -13.90 -4.22
C LEU A 401 -5.33 -14.90 -3.14
N LYS A 402 -6.59 -15.38 -3.17
CA LYS A 402 -7.15 -16.37 -2.24
C LYS A 402 -6.25 -17.59 -2.00
N ASP A 403 -5.33 -17.87 -2.91
CA ASP A 403 -4.52 -19.08 -2.94
C ASP A 403 -3.01 -18.84 -2.69
N GLN A 404 -2.59 -17.75 -2.02
CA GLN A 404 -1.16 -17.59 -1.69
C GLN A 404 -0.70 -18.47 -0.53
N TYR A 405 -1.60 -18.83 0.38
CA TYR A 405 -1.29 -19.65 1.55
C TYR A 405 -2.27 -20.81 1.65
N LEU A 406 -1.72 -22.02 1.58
CA LEU A 406 -2.49 -23.23 1.85
C LEU A 406 -2.46 -23.47 3.37
N THR A 407 -3.39 -22.86 4.12
CA THR A 407 -3.54 -23.11 5.56
C THR A 407 -4.25 -24.44 5.75
N LEU A 408 -3.51 -25.54 5.64
CA LEU A 408 -4.03 -26.87 5.90
C LEU A 408 -3.99 -27.17 7.41
N PRO A 409 -5.11 -27.58 8.02
CA PRO A 409 -5.10 -28.17 9.35
C PRO A 409 -4.09 -29.33 9.40
N GLU A 410 -3.36 -29.52 10.51
CA GLU A 410 -2.36 -30.60 10.63
C GLU A 410 -2.93 -31.98 10.25
N ALA A 411 -4.21 -32.22 10.53
CA ALA A 411 -4.91 -33.46 10.20
C ALA A 411 -5.06 -33.71 8.69
N GLU A 412 -5.01 -32.67 7.84
CA GLU A 412 -5.19 -32.76 6.39
C GLU A 412 -3.86 -32.76 5.62
N GLN A 413 -2.75 -32.36 6.25
CA GLN A 413 -1.44 -32.29 5.62
C GLN A 413 -0.89 -33.68 5.24
N LEU A 414 -0.98 -34.64 6.16
CA LEU A 414 -0.48 -36.01 5.95
C LEU A 414 -1.18 -36.76 4.80
N PRO A 415 -2.53 -36.82 4.73
CA PRO A 415 -3.21 -37.50 3.62
C PRO A 415 -2.96 -36.82 2.26
N LEU A 416 -2.87 -35.48 2.22
CA LEU A 416 -2.57 -34.76 0.98
C LEU A 416 -1.13 -35.04 0.51
N ALA A 417 -0.16 -35.00 1.42
CA ALA A 417 1.24 -35.32 1.11
C ALA A 417 1.39 -36.76 0.57
N LEU A 418 0.74 -37.75 1.22
CA LEU A 418 0.74 -39.13 0.74
C LEU A 418 0.10 -39.25 -0.65
N THR A 419 -0.97 -38.51 -0.91
CA THR A 419 -1.65 -38.54 -2.22
C THR A 419 -0.75 -37.98 -3.32
N LEU A 420 -0.12 -36.83 -3.11
CA LEU A 420 0.70 -36.17 -4.12
C LEU A 420 2.08 -36.83 -4.31
N ILE A 421 2.72 -37.30 -3.24
CA ILE A 421 4.08 -37.84 -3.27
C ILE A 421 4.08 -39.35 -3.57
N VAL A 422 3.04 -40.08 -3.18
CA VAL A 422 3.00 -41.54 -3.33
C VAL A 422 1.97 -41.96 -4.38
N ALA A 423 0.70 -41.58 -4.21
CA ALA A 423 -0.37 -42.08 -5.08
C ALA A 423 -0.25 -41.56 -6.53
N LEU A 424 0.03 -40.27 -6.71
CA LEU A 424 0.15 -39.64 -8.04
C LEU A 424 1.29 -40.23 -8.89
N PRO A 425 2.54 -40.38 -8.40
CA PRO A 425 3.61 -41.00 -9.18
C PRO A 425 3.46 -42.52 -9.36
N LEU A 426 2.73 -43.21 -8.49
CA LEU A 426 2.43 -44.64 -8.67
C LEU A 426 1.27 -44.90 -9.65
N MET A 427 0.46 -43.88 -9.97
CA MET A 427 -0.68 -44.05 -10.88
C MET A 427 -0.25 -44.45 -12.31
N PRO A 428 0.73 -43.78 -12.96
CA PRO A 428 1.21 -44.18 -14.29
C PRO A 428 1.72 -45.63 -14.40
N PRO A 429 2.59 -46.16 -13.50
CA PRO A 429 3.04 -47.55 -13.59
C PRO A 429 1.91 -48.56 -13.33
N VAL A 430 0.99 -48.27 -12.41
CA VAL A 430 -0.18 -49.13 -12.16
C VAL A 430 -1.10 -49.17 -13.39
N VAL A 431 -1.38 -48.03 -14.01
CA VAL A 431 -2.15 -47.96 -15.27
C VAL A 431 -1.41 -48.69 -16.39
N GLY A 432 -0.09 -48.53 -16.49
CA GLY A 432 0.76 -49.23 -17.46
C GLY A 432 0.69 -50.75 -17.31
N LEU A 433 0.80 -51.25 -16.07
CA LEU A 433 0.68 -52.68 -15.75
C LEU A 433 -0.72 -53.23 -16.06
N LEU A 434 -1.78 -52.49 -15.72
CA LEU A 434 -3.16 -52.87 -16.02
C LEU A 434 -3.42 -52.94 -17.54
N LEU A 435 -2.90 -51.98 -18.30
CA LEU A 435 -3.01 -51.97 -19.76
C LEU A 435 -2.21 -53.12 -20.39
N ALA A 436 -0.99 -53.39 -19.90
CA ALA A 436 -0.18 -54.51 -20.36
C ALA A 436 -0.86 -55.86 -20.08
N TRP A 437 -1.46 -56.01 -18.90
CA TRP A 437 -2.20 -57.22 -18.50
C TRP A 437 -3.46 -57.43 -19.34
N ARG A 438 -4.24 -56.36 -19.57
CA ARG A 438 -5.41 -56.40 -20.48
C ARG A 438 -5.02 -56.73 -21.92
N ARG A 439 -3.87 -56.24 -22.38
CA ARG A 439 -3.35 -56.52 -23.73
C ARG A 439 -2.92 -57.97 -23.87
N LYS A 440 -2.26 -58.54 -22.85
CA LYS A 440 -1.91 -59.97 -22.80
C LYS A 440 -3.15 -60.87 -22.91
N ARG A 441 -4.24 -60.55 -22.18
CA ARG A 441 -5.51 -61.32 -22.24
C ARG A 441 -6.26 -61.23 -23.57
N LYS A 442 -5.98 -60.23 -24.40
CA LYS A 442 -6.71 -59.97 -25.65
C LYS A 442 -5.97 -60.49 -26.90
N TYR A 443 -4.67 -60.76 -26.78
CA TYR A 443 -3.80 -61.16 -27.88
C TYR A 443 -2.90 -62.37 -27.61
N GLY A 444 -2.94 -62.91 -26.39
CA GLY A 444 -2.44 -64.25 -26.04
C GLY A 444 -3.58 -65.07 -25.51
#